data_AF-A0A2I1GV76-F1
#
_entry.id   AF-A0A2I1GV76-F1
#
_cell.length_a   1.000
_cell.length_b   1.000
_cell.length_c   1.000
_cell.angle_alpha   90.00
_cell.angle_beta   90.00
_cell.angle_gamma   90.00
#
_symmetry.space_group_name_H-M   'P 1'
#
loop_
_entity.id
_entity.type
_entity.pdbx_description
1 polymer ?
#
loop_
_entity_poly.entity_id
_entity_poly.type
_entity_poly.pdbx_seq_one_letter_code
_entity_poly.pdbx_strand_id
1 'polypeptide(L)'
;MNSKENLKETNYEYQYHVITNSIDSTTELIEEAKYKVVYMNDLEKRKQVYGICGECNEPGTGRQWCQTCNAKIFKDNFKNWT
;
A
#
# COMPACT_ATOMS: atom_id res chain seq x y z
N MET A 1 32.25 -22.37 13.51
CA MET A 1 31.40 -21.53 12.65
C MET A 1 30.00 -21.51 13.25
N ASN A 2 29.58 -20.39 13.81
CA ASN A 2 28.21 -20.20 14.31
C ASN A 2 27.69 -18.88 13.75
N SER A 3 27.04 -18.96 12.60
CA SER A 3 26.48 -17.85 11.83
C SER A 3 25.14 -17.36 12.41
N LYS A 4 25.11 -17.06 13.70
CA LYS A 4 23.92 -16.51 14.37
C LYS A 4 23.93 -14.99 14.52
N GLU A 5 24.78 -14.31 13.77
CA GLU A 5 24.77 -12.85 13.70
C GLU A 5 23.92 -12.37 12.52
N ASN A 6 22.92 -11.54 12.83
CA ASN A 6 22.22 -10.61 11.93
C ASN A 6 21.14 -11.16 10.99
N LEU A 7 20.18 -11.92 11.51
CA LEU A 7 18.82 -11.81 10.97
C LEU A 7 17.99 -10.98 11.95
N LYS A 8 18.09 -9.64 11.84
CA LYS A 8 17.04 -8.78 12.37
C LYS A 8 15.77 -9.25 11.68
N GLU A 9 14.88 -9.88 12.43
CA GLU A 9 13.52 -10.18 12.00
C GLU A 9 12.86 -8.84 11.64
N THR A 10 13.03 -8.42 10.39
CA THR A 10 12.15 -7.45 9.77
C THR A 10 10.82 -8.19 9.67
N ASN A 11 10.00 -8.04 10.70
CA ASN A 11 8.64 -8.54 10.74
C ASN A 11 7.90 -7.88 9.56
N TYR A 12 7.97 -8.50 8.38
CA TYR A 12 7.19 -8.15 7.19
C TYR A 12 5.77 -8.63 7.42
N GLU A 13 5.17 -8.18 8.53
CA GLU A 13 3.82 -8.52 8.97
C GLU A 13 2.86 -8.01 7.90
N TYR A 14 2.57 -8.91 6.95
CA TYR A 14 1.51 -8.91 5.93
C TYR A 14 1.24 -7.56 5.26
N GLN A 15 1.55 -7.47 3.96
CA GLN A 15 1.27 -6.29 3.14
C GLN A 15 -0.18 -5.81 3.36
N TYR A 16 -0.34 -4.63 3.95
CA TYR A 16 -1.65 -4.02 4.11
C TYR A 16 -2.17 -3.65 2.72
N HIS A 17 -3.32 -4.18 2.34
CA HIS A 17 -3.97 -3.83 1.08
C HIS A 17 -4.93 -2.67 1.28
N VAL A 18 -4.90 -1.76 0.32
CA VAL A 18 -5.82 -0.64 0.25
C VAL A 18 -7.04 -1.07 -0.54
N ILE A 19 -8.23 -1.02 0.07
CA ILE A 19 -9.48 -1.41 -0.57
C ILE A 19 -10.31 -0.19 -0.91
N THR A 20 -10.81 -0.14 -2.15
CA THR A 20 -11.83 0.82 -2.60
C THR A 20 -13.21 0.27 -2.21
N ASN A 21 -14.13 1.12 -1.75
CA ASN A 21 -15.46 0.72 -1.24
C ASN A 21 -16.40 0.12 -2.29
N SER A 22 -15.92 -0.60 -3.30
CA SER A 22 -16.77 -1.42 -4.18
C SER A 22 -17.18 -2.68 -3.41
N ILE A 23 -18.19 -2.50 -2.56
CA ILE A 23 -18.64 -3.43 -1.51
C ILE A 23 -19.01 -4.82 -2.07
N ASP A 24 -19.43 -4.89 -3.34
CA ASP A 24 -20.06 -6.10 -3.89
C ASP A 24 -19.08 -7.21 -4.31
N SER A 25 -17.82 -6.87 -4.61
CA SER A 25 -16.84 -7.83 -5.16
C SER A 25 -15.66 -8.11 -4.24
N THR A 26 -15.53 -7.39 -3.11
CA THR A 26 -14.35 -7.46 -2.24
C THR A 26 -14.55 -8.30 -0.98
N THR A 27 -15.79 -8.51 -0.53
CA THR A 27 -16.10 -9.33 0.66
C THR A 27 -15.64 -10.77 0.51
N GLU A 28 -15.85 -11.40 -0.65
CA GLU A 28 -15.37 -12.75 -0.97
C GLU A 28 -13.84 -12.85 -0.99
N LEU A 29 -13.15 -11.80 -1.46
CA LEU A 29 -11.69 -11.73 -1.48
C LEU A 29 -11.08 -11.48 -0.09
N ILE A 30 -11.79 -10.80 0.81
CA ILE A 30 -11.30 -10.48 2.16
C ILE A 30 -11.30 -11.72 3.05
N GLU A 31 -12.28 -12.63 2.91
CA GLU A 31 -12.34 -13.85 3.74
C GLU A 31 -11.20 -14.84 3.43
N GLU A 32 -10.71 -14.90 2.19
CA GLU A 32 -9.60 -15.77 1.79
C GLU A 32 -8.22 -15.19 2.10
N ALA A 33 -8.13 -13.88 2.35
CA ALA A 33 -6.88 -13.15 2.37
C ALA A 33 -6.48 -12.76 3.81
N LYS A 34 -5.44 -13.41 4.36
CA LYS A 34 -4.89 -13.23 5.73
C LYS A 34 -4.31 -11.82 6.04
N TYR A 35 -4.71 -10.78 5.32
CA TYR A 35 -4.09 -9.46 5.38
C TYR A 35 -4.91 -8.48 6.20
N LYS A 36 -4.23 -7.51 6.82
CA LYS A 36 -4.88 -6.39 7.50
C LYS A 36 -5.36 -5.39 6.43
N VAL A 37 -6.67 -5.15 6.38
CA VAL A 37 -7.32 -4.26 5.42
C VAL A 37 -7.21 -2.80 5.87
N VAL A 38 -6.91 -1.90 4.92
CA VAL A 38 -7.01 -0.44 5.11
C VAL A 38 -7.98 0.11 4.06
N TYR A 39 -9.02 0.81 4.50
CA TYR A 39 -9.99 1.40 3.59
C TYR A 39 -9.47 2.69 2.97
N MET A 40 -9.81 2.94 1.70
CA MET A 40 -9.35 4.14 1.00
C MET A 40 -9.85 5.44 1.64
N ASN A 41 -11.06 5.42 2.17
CA ASN A 41 -11.69 6.57 2.83
C ASN A 41 -11.18 6.79 4.27
N ASP A 42 -10.49 5.81 4.86
CA ASP A 42 -9.90 5.94 6.19
C ASP A 42 -8.53 6.64 6.09
N LEU A 43 -8.59 7.96 5.97
CA LEU A 43 -7.41 8.82 5.81
C LEU A 43 -6.46 8.72 7.00
N GLU A 44 -6.98 8.61 8.23
CA GLU A 44 -6.16 8.51 9.43
C GLU A 44 -5.40 7.18 9.46
N LYS A 45 -6.09 6.06 9.18
CA LYS A 45 -5.44 4.75 9.10
C LYS A 45 -4.41 4.69 7.99
N ARG A 46 -4.69 5.30 6.84
CA ARG A 46 -3.73 5.43 5.74
C ARG A 46 -2.48 6.20 6.16
N LYS A 47 -2.62 7.33 6.87
CA LYS A 47 -1.46 8.06 7.41
C LYS A 47 -0.65 7.20 8.38
N GLN A 48 -1.32 6.46 9.25
CA GLN A 48 -0.65 5.60 10.24
C GLN A 48 0.11 4.44 9.59
N VAL A 49 -0.50 3.76 8.62
CA VAL A 49 0.06 2.54 8.01
C VAL A 49 1.05 2.88 6.90
N TYR A 50 0.72 3.86 6.06
CA TYR A 50 1.47 4.17 4.85
C TYR A 50 2.28 5.47 4.93
N GLY A 51 2.01 6.33 5.92
CA GLY A 51 2.63 7.65 6.02
C GLY A 51 1.99 8.67 5.08
N ILE A 52 2.67 9.80 4.89
CA ILE A 52 2.28 10.88 3.99
C ILE A 52 3.01 10.71 2.66
N CYS A 53 2.29 10.90 1.56
CA CYS A 53 2.88 10.92 0.22
C CYS A 53 3.76 12.15 0.04
N GLY A 54 5.02 11.96 -0.35
CA GLY A 54 5.97 13.06 -0.55
C GLY A 54 5.64 14.01 -1.71
N GLU A 55 4.81 13.58 -2.65
CA GLU A 55 4.48 14.37 -3.85
C GLU A 55 3.26 15.29 -3.65
N CYS A 56 2.23 14.82 -2.95
CA CYS A 56 0.96 15.55 -2.80
C CYS A 56 0.57 15.86 -1.35
N ASN A 57 1.36 15.42 -0.36
CA ASN A 57 1.08 15.59 1.07
C ASN A 57 -0.22 14.94 1.59
N GLU A 58 -0.85 14.08 0.79
CA GLU A 58 -2.01 13.27 1.18
C GLU A 58 -1.59 11.94 1.83
N PRO A 59 -2.48 11.26 2.58
CA PRO A 59 -2.22 9.93 3.10
C PRO A 59 -1.78 8.94 2.02
N GLY A 60 -0.78 8.12 2.31
CA GLY A 60 -0.29 7.12 1.38
C GLY A 60 -1.31 6.03 1.05
N THR A 61 -1.05 5.34 -0.04
CA THR A 61 -1.63 4.01 -0.35
C THR A 61 -0.55 2.93 -0.37
N GLY A 62 0.68 3.32 -0.05
CA GLY A 62 1.87 2.52 0.14
C GLY A 62 2.91 3.39 0.86
N ARG A 63 4.02 2.80 1.33
CA ARG A 63 4.99 3.50 2.19
C ARG A 63 5.49 4.81 1.55
N GLN A 64 5.00 5.94 2.06
CA GLN A 64 5.32 7.31 1.65
C GLN A 64 4.96 7.67 0.19
N TRP A 65 4.07 6.90 -0.46
CA TRP A 65 3.56 7.20 -1.81
C TRP A 65 2.05 6.98 -1.91
N CYS A 66 1.41 7.55 -2.92
CA CYS A 66 -0.01 7.32 -3.20
C CYS A 66 -0.26 6.91 -4.65
N GLN A 67 -1.31 6.11 -4.85
CA GLN A 67 -1.74 5.59 -6.14
C GLN A 67 -1.98 6.69 -7.15
N THR A 68 -2.57 7.82 -6.73
CA THR A 68 -2.86 8.96 -7.61
C THR A 68 -1.58 9.55 -8.21
N CYS A 69 -0.54 9.77 -7.41
CA CYS A 69 0.74 10.30 -7.90
C CYS A 69 1.46 9.31 -8.82
N ASN A 70 1.51 8.03 -8.42
CA ASN A 70 2.11 7.00 -9.28
C ASN A 70 1.36 6.83 -10.60
N ALA A 71 0.02 6.85 -10.59
CA ALA A 71 -0.79 6.75 -11.81
C ALA A 71 -0.53 7.91 -12.77
N LYS A 72 -0.28 9.12 -12.27
CA LYS A 72 0.12 10.27 -13.08
C LYS A 72 1.46 10.01 -13.78
N ILE A 73 2.47 9.57 -13.02
CA ILE A 73 3.81 9.25 -13.55
C ILE A 73 3.72 8.15 -14.62
N PHE A 74 2.96 7.09 -14.37
CA PHE A 74 2.75 6.03 -15.35
C PHE A 74 2.11 6.57 -16.63
N LYS A 75 1.03 7.35 -16.53
CA LYS A 75 0.36 7.93 -17.71
C LYS A 75 1.30 8.81 -18.55
N ASP A 76 2.19 9.56 -17.91
CA ASP A 76 3.16 10.39 -18.63
C ASP A 76 4.28 9.56 -19.27
N ASN A 77 4.72 8.48 -18.61
CA ASN A 77 5.73 7.57 -19.16
C ASN A 77 5.20 6.67 -20.29
N PHE A 78 3.94 6.24 -20.25
CA PHE A 78 3.34 5.42 -21.30
C PHE A 78 3.15 6.15 -22.64
N LYS A 79 3.12 7.49 -22.64
CA LYS A 79 3.16 8.28 -23.89
C LYS A 79 4.47 8.09 -24.67
N ASN A 80 5.53 7.66 -23.99
CA ASN A 80 6.86 7.45 -24.57
C ASN A 80 7.17 5.97 -24.84
N TRP A 81 6.19 5.07 -24.72
CA TRP A 81 6.32 3.66 -25.10
C TRP A 81 5.92 3.47 -26.57
N THR A 82 6.91 3.17 -27.42
CA THR A 82 6.74 2.71 -28.82
C THR A 82 6.81 1.19 -28.90
#